data_AF-W2SNX8-F1
#
_entry.id   AF-W2SNX8-F1
#
_cell.length_a   1.000
_cell.length_b   1.000
_cell.length_c   1.000
_cell.angle_alpha   90.00
_cell.angle_beta   90.00
_cell.angle_gamma   90.00
#
_symmetry.space_group_name_H-M   'P 1'
#
loop_
_entity.id
_entity.type
_entity.pdbx_description
1 polymer ?
#
loop_
_entity_poly.entity_id
_entity_poly.type
_entity_poly.pdbx_seq_one_letter_code
_entity_poly.pdbx_strand_id
1 'polypeptide(L)'
;MVPIKEMVDTLRVVKDIPQLKVNSYVRLKRTMYKDDLAQVDWVDVAQSKVNLRIVPRIDYSRMRGALRTEADRNHKVKRRPMPRLFDLDRIKEIGGEVTNDGDFVIFEGNSYRRGFLYKSFPMSAIIAEGVKPTLAELERFQDTSEDLKKE
;
A
#
# COMPACT_ATOMS: atom_id res chain seq x y z
N MET A 1 -27.58 27.86 38.05
CA MET A 1 -26.97 28.90 37.20
C MET A 1 -25.60 28.38 36.80
N VAL A 2 -25.42 28.00 35.53
CA VAL A 2 -24.16 27.41 35.02
C VAL A 2 -23.21 28.55 34.61
N PRO A 3 -21.92 28.51 34.97
CA PRO A 3 -20.99 29.61 34.66
C PRO A 3 -20.78 29.76 33.15
N ILE A 4 -21.01 30.97 32.63
CA ILE A 4 -20.97 31.33 31.19
C ILE A 4 -19.54 31.37 30.61
N LYS A 5 -18.50 31.10 31.41
CA LYS A 5 -17.09 31.27 31.02
C LYS A 5 -16.38 30.00 30.53
N GLU A 6 -17.06 28.86 30.52
CA GLU A 6 -16.52 27.56 30.06
C GLU A 6 -17.31 26.97 28.88
N MET A 7 -18.25 27.74 28.31
CA MET A 7 -19.07 27.30 27.19
C MET A 7 -18.45 27.76 25.87
N VAL A 8 -17.38 27.09 25.46
CA VAL A 8 -17.07 26.66 24.08
C VAL A 8 -15.67 26.07 24.07
N ASP A 9 -15.53 24.80 24.45
CA ASP A 9 -14.43 24.02 23.88
C ASP A 9 -14.77 23.84 22.40
N THR A 10 -14.31 24.80 21.60
CA THR A 10 -14.45 24.78 20.15
C THR A 10 -13.80 23.49 19.68
N LEU A 11 -14.62 22.53 19.26
CA LEU A 11 -14.22 21.35 18.49
C LEU A 11 -13.53 21.82 17.20
N ARG A 12 -12.28 22.24 17.33
CA ARG A 12 -11.39 22.47 16.19
C ARG A 12 -11.00 21.08 15.74
N VAL A 13 -11.84 20.50 14.89
CA VAL A 13 -11.49 19.31 14.10
C VAL A 13 -10.46 19.78 13.08
N VAL A 14 -9.26 20.10 13.58
CA VAL A 14 -8.07 20.10 12.74
C VAL A 14 -7.94 18.63 12.39
N LYS A 15 -8.38 18.28 11.17
CA LYS A 15 -7.82 17.11 10.54
C LYS A 15 -6.34 17.42 10.50
N ASP A 16 -5.59 16.89 11.46
CA ASP A 16 -4.14 16.93 11.45
C ASP A 16 -3.80 16.24 10.13
N ILE A 17 -3.46 17.05 9.13
CA ILE A 17 -2.96 16.54 7.86
C ILE A 17 -1.51 16.30 8.22
N PRO A 18 -1.11 15.05 8.55
CA PRO A 18 0.28 14.80 8.86
C PRO A 18 1.10 15.32 7.69
N GLN A 19 2.10 16.15 7.99
CA GLN A 19 3.08 16.64 7.02
C GLN A 19 3.87 15.43 6.51
N LEU A 20 3.29 14.72 5.54
CA LEU A 20 3.82 13.52 4.93
C LEU A 20 4.99 13.92 4.05
N LYS A 21 6.20 13.57 4.49
CA LYS A 21 7.39 13.71 3.67
C LYS A 21 7.54 12.53 2.73
N VAL A 22 7.94 12.80 1.51
CA VAL A 22 8.39 11.77 0.56
C VAL A 22 9.50 10.94 1.22
N ASN A 23 9.54 9.64 0.92
CA ASN A 23 10.39 8.62 1.53
C ASN A 23 10.13 8.29 3.00
N SER A 24 9.16 8.93 3.66
CA SER A 24 8.78 8.55 5.03
C SER A 24 8.02 7.24 5.06
N TYR A 25 8.07 6.57 6.21
CA TYR A 25 7.30 5.36 6.44
C TYR A 25 5.95 5.68 7.05
N VAL A 26 4.91 5.02 6.55
CA VAL A 26 3.54 5.10 7.03
C VAL A 26 2.98 3.69 7.18
N ARG A 27 1.90 3.55 7.96
CA ARG A 27 1.22 2.28 8.12
C ARG A 27 -0.18 2.36 7.55
N LEU A 28 -0.65 1.33 6.85
CA LEU A 28 -2.03 1.34 6.36
C LEU A 28 -3.02 0.96 7.47
N LYS A 29 -4.09 1.75 7.59
CA LYS A 29 -5.18 1.55 8.57
C LYS A 29 -6.29 0.64 8.05
N ARG A 30 -6.48 0.62 6.74
CA ARG A 30 -7.60 -0.06 6.05
C ARG A 30 -7.06 -0.94 4.92
N THR A 31 -7.96 -1.69 4.29
CA THR A 31 -7.71 -2.61 3.15
C THR A 31 -6.98 -3.91 3.55
N MET A 32 -6.57 -4.69 2.54
CA MET A 32 -5.81 -5.94 2.72
C MET A 32 -4.41 -5.73 3.30
N TYR A 33 -3.89 -4.51 3.24
CA TYR A 33 -2.59 -4.10 3.76
C TYR A 33 -2.68 -3.49 5.16
N LYS A 34 -3.80 -3.68 5.88
CA LYS A 34 -3.91 -3.19 7.26
C LYS A 34 -2.73 -3.70 8.09
N ASP A 35 -2.09 -2.78 8.81
CA ASP A 35 -0.89 -3.02 9.62
C ASP A 35 0.40 -3.27 8.84
N ASP A 36 0.43 -3.05 7.53
CA ASP A 36 1.68 -3.13 6.76
C ASP A 36 2.41 -1.79 6.76
N LEU A 37 3.74 -1.89 6.83
CA LEU A 37 4.63 -0.77 6.57
C LEU A 37 4.60 -0.43 5.09
N ALA A 38 4.53 0.87 4.81
CA ALA A 38 4.55 1.44 3.49
C ALA A 38 5.52 2.62 3.45
N GLN A 39 6.14 2.85 2.31
CA GLN A 39 6.93 4.04 2.09
C GLN A 39 6.15 5.01 1.21
N VAL A 40 6.20 6.29 1.55
CA VAL A 40 5.61 7.36 0.74
C VAL A 40 6.50 7.61 -0.47
N ASP A 41 5.98 7.34 -1.66
CA ASP A 41 6.66 7.63 -2.93
C ASP A 41 6.32 9.06 -3.37
N TRP A 42 5.03 9.38 -3.38
CA TRP A 42 4.56 10.71 -3.78
C TRP A 42 3.29 11.09 -3.04
N VAL A 43 3.10 12.40 -2.81
CA VAL A 43 1.97 12.94 -2.06
C VAL A 43 1.19 13.91 -2.95
N ASP A 44 -0.08 13.60 -3.19
CA ASP A 44 -1.03 14.50 -3.84
C ASP A 44 -1.83 15.25 -2.77
N VAL A 45 -1.38 16.47 -2.45
CA VAL A 45 -2.08 17.32 -1.49
C VAL A 45 -3.41 17.82 -2.06
N ALA A 46 -3.50 18.03 -3.38
CA ALA A 46 -4.71 18.53 -4.03
C ALA A 46 -5.84 17.50 -4.00
N GLN A 47 -5.51 16.22 -4.26
CA GLN A 47 -6.49 15.13 -4.23
C GLN A 47 -6.58 14.42 -2.87
N SER A 48 -5.81 14.83 -1.87
CA SER A 48 -5.68 14.12 -0.58
C SER A 48 -5.36 12.63 -0.75
N LYS A 49 -4.55 12.31 -1.74
CA LYS A 49 -4.10 10.95 -2.07
C LYS A 49 -2.60 10.85 -1.88
N VAL A 50 -2.13 9.66 -1.56
CA VAL A 50 -0.73 9.35 -1.38
C VAL A 50 -0.41 8.10 -2.16
N ASN A 51 0.63 8.17 -2.98
CA ASN A 51 1.19 7.01 -3.65
C ASN A 51 2.16 6.33 -2.69
N LEU A 52 1.87 5.07 -2.41
CA LEU A 52 2.63 4.27 -1.47
C LEU A 52 3.34 3.13 -2.20
N ARG A 53 4.58 2.90 -1.79
CA ARG A 53 5.37 1.71 -2.09
C ARG A 53 5.16 0.70 -0.96
N ILE A 54 4.60 -0.46 -1.28
CA ILE A 54 4.29 -1.53 -0.31
C ILE A 54 4.71 -2.89 -0.84
N VAL A 55 4.96 -3.83 0.09
CA VAL A 55 5.19 -5.23 -0.27
C VAL A 55 3.86 -5.84 -0.73
N PRO A 56 3.78 -6.38 -1.96
CA PRO A 56 2.55 -6.93 -2.44
C PRO A 56 2.14 -8.20 -1.71
N ARG A 57 0.82 -8.46 -1.72
CA ARG A 57 0.20 -9.63 -1.10
C ARG A 57 -0.65 -10.29 -2.17
N ILE A 58 0.00 -11.11 -2.99
CA ILE A 58 -0.64 -11.78 -4.12
C ILE A 58 -0.82 -13.25 -3.78
N ASP A 59 -1.98 -13.77 -4.13
CA ASP A 59 -2.28 -15.18 -4.01
C ASP A 59 -1.93 -15.90 -5.32
N TYR A 60 -0.76 -16.51 -5.36
CA TYR A 60 -0.27 -17.30 -6.49
C TYR A 60 -0.92 -18.69 -6.59
N SER A 61 -1.73 -19.11 -5.60
CA SER A 61 -2.48 -20.37 -5.70
C SER A 61 -3.70 -20.25 -6.62
N ARG A 62 -3.99 -19.02 -7.07
CA ARG A 62 -5.25 -18.67 -7.69
C ARG A 62 -5.08 -18.55 -9.20
N MET A 63 -5.68 -19.46 -9.96
CA MET A 63 -5.65 -19.39 -11.43
C MET A 63 -6.39 -18.12 -11.91
N ARG A 64 -5.82 -17.43 -12.90
CA ARG A 64 -6.26 -16.13 -13.42
C ARG A 64 -6.53 -16.23 -14.93
N GLY A 65 -7.17 -15.18 -15.46
CA GLY A 65 -7.45 -15.09 -16.90
C GLY A 65 -8.31 -16.25 -17.44
N ALA A 66 -7.84 -16.88 -18.51
CA ALA A 66 -8.54 -17.98 -19.20
C ALA A 66 -8.60 -19.28 -18.39
N LEU A 67 -7.75 -19.44 -17.36
CA LEU A 67 -7.72 -20.62 -16.48
C LEU A 67 -8.64 -20.46 -15.25
N ARG A 68 -9.42 -19.37 -15.20
CA ARG A 68 -10.27 -19.04 -14.06
C ARG A 68 -11.51 -19.93 -14.02
N THR A 69 -11.58 -20.83 -13.03
CA THR A 69 -12.72 -21.72 -12.78
C THR A 69 -13.84 -21.01 -11.98
N GLU A 70 -15.10 -21.50 -12.02
CA GLU A 70 -16.21 -20.90 -11.25
C GLU A 70 -15.98 -20.87 -9.73
N ALA A 71 -15.30 -21.90 -9.19
CA ALA A 71 -14.88 -21.97 -7.78
C ALA A 71 -13.96 -20.79 -7.39
N ASP A 72 -13.20 -20.29 -8.36
CA ASP A 72 -12.29 -19.18 -8.19
C ASP A 72 -13.04 -17.83 -8.06
N ARG A 73 -14.09 -17.64 -8.86
CA ARG A 73 -14.90 -16.41 -8.85
C ARG A 73 -15.61 -16.20 -7.51
N ASN A 74 -16.06 -17.28 -6.86
CA ASN A 74 -16.70 -17.24 -5.55
C ASN A 74 -15.74 -17.38 -4.36
N HIS A 75 -14.43 -17.48 -4.60
CA HIS A 75 -13.44 -17.57 -3.53
C HIS A 75 -13.30 -16.22 -2.83
N LYS A 76 -14.06 -16.03 -1.75
CA LYS A 76 -13.80 -14.97 -0.77
C LYS A 76 -12.42 -15.24 -0.17
N VAL A 77 -11.48 -14.31 -0.33
CA VAL A 77 -10.14 -14.37 0.26
C VAL A 77 -10.30 -14.42 1.79
N LYS A 78 -10.38 -15.63 2.35
CA LYS A 78 -10.62 -15.85 3.79
C LYS A 78 -9.35 -15.66 4.63
N ARG A 79 -8.17 -15.70 3.99
CA ARG A 79 -6.87 -15.56 4.66
C ARG A 79 -6.03 -14.51 3.94
N ARG A 80 -5.37 -13.63 4.70
CA ARG A 80 -4.43 -12.64 4.16
C ARG A 80 -3.25 -13.40 3.54
N PRO A 81 -2.99 -13.29 2.23
CA PRO A 81 -1.83 -13.95 1.63
C PRO A 81 -0.54 -13.41 2.24
N MET A 82 0.47 -14.28 2.34
CA MET A 82 1.77 -13.91 2.89
C MET A 82 2.42 -12.81 2.02
N PRO A 83 3.09 -11.83 2.63
CA PRO A 83 3.77 -10.78 1.89
C PRO A 83 4.91 -11.42 1.09
N ARG A 84 4.85 -11.31 -0.23
CA ARG A 84 5.86 -11.83 -1.17
C ARG A 84 6.10 -10.78 -2.24
N LEU A 85 7.34 -10.69 -2.71
CA LEU A 85 7.67 -9.84 -3.85
C LEU A 85 6.87 -10.31 -5.07
N PHE A 86 6.60 -9.36 -5.95
CA PHE A 86 5.90 -9.62 -7.21
C PHE A 86 6.80 -10.41 -8.16
N ASP A 87 6.39 -11.64 -8.50
CA ASP A 87 7.09 -12.53 -9.41
C ASP A 87 6.36 -12.59 -10.75
N LEU A 88 6.94 -11.96 -11.77
CA LEU A 88 6.41 -11.93 -13.14
C LEU A 88 6.14 -13.33 -13.71
N ASP A 89 7.06 -14.25 -13.50
CA ASP A 89 7.01 -15.59 -14.08
C ASP A 89 5.84 -16.40 -13.50
N ARG A 90 5.72 -16.40 -12.17
CA ARG A 90 4.61 -17.02 -11.43
C ARG A 90 3.25 -16.48 -11.85
N ILE A 91 3.14 -15.18 -12.13
CA ILE A 91 1.89 -14.58 -12.60
C ILE A 91 1.53 -15.07 -14.00
N LYS A 92 2.52 -15.20 -14.89
CA LYS A 92 2.29 -15.76 -16.23
C LYS A 92 1.88 -17.23 -16.15
N GLU A 93 2.50 -18.02 -15.27
CA GLU A 93 2.15 -19.43 -15.06
C GLU A 93 0.68 -19.63 -14.61
N ILE A 94 0.16 -18.75 -13.75
CA ILE A 94 -1.25 -18.82 -13.33
C ILE A 94 -2.23 -18.27 -14.39
N GLY A 95 -1.75 -17.81 -15.55
CA GLY A 95 -2.57 -17.20 -16.60
C GLY A 95 -2.98 -15.75 -16.30
N GLY A 96 -2.21 -15.05 -15.47
CA GLY A 96 -2.40 -13.64 -15.17
C GLY A 96 -1.95 -12.76 -16.33
N GLU A 97 -2.81 -11.85 -16.76
CA GLU A 97 -2.46 -10.86 -17.78
C GLU A 97 -1.62 -9.75 -17.15
N VAL A 98 -0.41 -9.55 -17.67
CA VAL A 98 0.53 -8.52 -17.23
C VAL A 98 0.84 -7.59 -18.39
N THR A 99 0.73 -6.29 -18.15
CA THR A 99 1.10 -5.25 -19.11
C THR A 99 2.38 -4.59 -18.61
N ASN A 100 3.39 -4.46 -19.47
CA ASN A 100 4.61 -3.72 -19.11
C ASN A 100 4.49 -2.29 -19.63
N ASP A 101 4.57 -1.33 -18.73
CA ASP A 101 4.57 0.11 -18.97
C ASP A 101 5.94 0.67 -18.52
N GLY A 102 6.95 0.44 -19.36
CA GLY A 102 8.35 0.77 -19.07
C GLY A 102 8.90 0.02 -17.86
N ASP A 103 9.23 0.76 -16.80
CA ASP A 103 9.71 0.24 -15.51
C ASP A 103 8.61 -0.41 -14.65
N PHE A 104 7.34 -0.14 -14.96
CA PHE A 104 6.20 -0.63 -14.19
C PHE A 104 5.55 -1.81 -14.89
N VAL A 105 5.21 -2.83 -14.12
CA VAL A 105 4.38 -3.96 -14.53
C VAL A 105 2.98 -3.73 -13.98
N ILE A 106 1.99 -3.61 -14.84
CA ILE A 106 0.59 -3.51 -14.45
C ILE A 106 -0.01 -4.91 -14.41
N PHE A 107 -0.54 -5.28 -13.25
CA PHE A 107 -1.22 -6.56 -13.04
C PHE A 107 -2.50 -6.36 -12.21
N GLU A 108 -3.63 -6.86 -12.73
CA GLU A 108 -4.98 -6.70 -12.13
C GLU A 108 -5.29 -5.24 -11.71
N GLY A 109 -4.89 -4.26 -12.53
CA GLY A 109 -5.10 -2.83 -12.26
C GLY A 109 -4.23 -2.25 -11.15
N ASN A 110 -3.14 -2.94 -10.78
CA ASN A 110 -2.15 -2.48 -9.81
C ASN A 110 -0.77 -2.37 -10.49
N SER A 111 0.01 -1.35 -10.15
CA SER A 111 1.34 -1.12 -10.74
C SER A 111 2.43 -1.67 -9.84
N TYR A 112 3.30 -2.51 -10.38
CA TYR A 112 4.39 -3.15 -9.66
C TYR A 112 5.71 -2.70 -10.25
N ARG A 113 6.71 -2.40 -9.42
CA ARG A 113 8.06 -2.05 -9.87
C ARG A 113 9.07 -2.71 -8.95
N ARG A 114 10.02 -3.44 -9.55
CA ARG A 114 11.07 -4.21 -8.85
C ARG A 114 10.50 -5.07 -7.69
N GLY A 115 9.35 -5.71 -7.91
CA GLY A 115 8.74 -6.56 -6.88
C GLY A 115 7.83 -5.84 -5.88
N PHE A 116 7.82 -4.50 -5.82
CA PHE A 116 6.95 -3.71 -4.93
C PHE A 116 5.69 -3.26 -5.64
N LEU A 117 4.61 -3.12 -4.89
CA LEU A 117 3.38 -2.50 -5.36
C LEU A 117 3.44 -0.98 -5.13
N TYR A 118 3.16 -0.24 -6.20
CA TYR A 118 2.91 1.19 -6.21
C TYR A 118 1.42 1.43 -6.38
N LYS A 119 0.80 2.00 -5.36
CA LYS A 119 -0.64 2.24 -5.37
C LYS A 119 -1.03 3.51 -4.65
N SER A 120 -2.00 4.21 -5.22
CA SER A 120 -2.59 5.40 -4.62
C SER A 120 -3.61 5.03 -3.54
N PHE A 121 -3.46 5.60 -2.36
CA PHE A 121 -4.38 5.47 -1.24
C PHE A 121 -4.84 6.85 -0.76
N PRO A 122 -6.07 6.98 -0.25
CA PRO A 122 -6.49 8.23 0.39
C PRO A 122 -5.69 8.45 1.68
N MET A 123 -5.32 9.69 1.97
CA MET A 123 -4.58 10.06 3.19
C MET A 123 -5.30 9.61 4.48
N SER A 124 -6.64 9.55 4.46
CA SER A 124 -7.42 9.06 5.62
C SER A 124 -7.27 7.55 5.90
N ALA A 125 -6.71 6.78 4.96
CA ALA A 125 -6.47 5.34 5.11
C ALA A 125 -5.06 5.00 5.61
N ILE A 126 -4.19 6.00 5.81
CA ILE A 126 -2.84 5.82 6.34
C ILE A 126 -2.72 6.36 7.77
N ILE A 127 -1.70 5.85 8.46
CA ILE A 127 -1.25 6.29 9.77
C ILE A 127 0.18 6.78 9.56
N ALA A 128 0.38 8.08 9.75
CA ALA A 128 1.70 8.70 9.64
C ALA A 128 2.36 8.91 11.02
N GLU A 129 1.55 9.05 12.07
CA GLU A 129 2.03 9.32 13.42
C GLU A 129 2.46 8.05 14.15
N GLY A 130 3.61 8.11 14.83
CA GLY A 130 4.08 7.03 15.71
C GLY A 130 4.50 5.74 15.00
N VAL A 131 4.67 5.76 13.68
CA VAL A 131 5.11 4.57 12.92
C VAL A 131 6.59 4.34 13.18
N LYS A 132 6.89 3.31 13.97
CA LYS A 132 8.25 2.80 14.18
C LYS A 132 8.44 1.56 13.31
N PRO A 133 9.20 1.64 12.21
CA PRO A 133 9.46 0.48 11.37
C PRO A 133 10.28 -0.54 12.16
N THR A 134 9.93 -1.82 12.05
CA THR A 134 10.72 -2.90 12.67
C THR A 134 11.96 -3.20 11.82
N LEU A 135 13.01 -3.77 12.43
CA LEU A 135 14.27 -4.06 11.74
C LEU A 135 14.04 -4.98 10.52
N ALA A 136 13.24 -6.03 10.69
CA ALA A 136 12.89 -6.97 9.62
C ALA A 136 12.06 -6.34 8.49
N GLU A 137 11.27 -5.29 8.77
CA GLU A 137 10.57 -4.53 7.74
C GLU A 137 11.56 -3.59 7.02
N LEU A 138 12.43 -2.90 7.76
CA LEU A 138 13.46 -2.03 7.19
C LEU A 138 14.37 -2.80 6.23
N GLU A 139 14.86 -3.98 6.61
CA GLU A 139 15.70 -4.81 5.74
C GLU A 139 15.02 -5.12 4.41
N ARG A 140 13.73 -5.50 4.44
CA ARG A 140 12.94 -5.76 3.23
C ARG A 140 12.75 -4.53 2.34
N PHE A 141 12.70 -3.33 2.92
CA PHE A 141 12.56 -2.08 2.18
C PHE A 141 13.92 -1.49 1.75
N GLN A 142 15.00 -1.78 2.49
CA GLN A 142 16.35 -1.27 2.29
C GLN A 142 17.09 -1.97 1.16
N ASP A 143 17.00 -3.30 1.12
CA ASP A 143 17.67 -4.17 0.14
C ASP A 143 17.40 -3.69 -1.31
N THR A 144 16.24 -3.07 -1.53
CA THR A 144 15.83 -2.56 -2.84
C THR A 144 15.80 -1.03 -2.95
N SER A 145 16.04 -0.30 -1.86
CA SER A 145 16.11 1.18 -1.88
C SER A 145 17.52 1.73 -2.07
N GLU A 146 18.56 0.98 -1.69
CA GLU A 146 19.95 1.34 -1.96
C GLU A 146 20.21 1.45 -3.47
N ASP A 147 19.47 0.68 -4.27
CA ASP A 147 19.44 0.73 -5.74
C ASP A 147 18.73 1.96 -6.33
N LEU A 148 18.06 2.79 -5.52
CA LEU A 148 17.46 4.07 -5.94
C LEU A 148 18.34 5.28 -5.63
N LYS A 149 19.31 5.15 -4.72
CA LYS A 149 20.21 6.26 -4.33
C LYS A 149 21.47 6.34 -5.19
N LYS A 150 21.68 5.37 -6.08
CA LYS A 150 22.91 5.22 -6.86
C LYS A 150 22.85 5.79 -8.28
N GLU A 151 21.77 6.46 -8.66
CA GLU A 151 21.62 7.11 -9.96
C GLU A 151 21.34 8.62 -9.81
#